data_AF-A0A953M5R1-F1
#
_entry.id   AF-A0A953M5R1-F1
#
_cell.length_a   1.000
_cell.length_b   1.000
_cell.length_c   1.000
_cell.angle_alpha   90.00
_cell.angle_beta   90.00
_cell.angle_gamma   90.00
#
_symmetry.space_group_name_H-M   'P 1'
#
loop_
_entity.id
_entity.type
_entity.pdbx_description
1 polymer ?
#
loop_
_entity_poly.entity_id
_entity_poly.type
_entity_poly.pdbx_seq_one_letter_code
_entity_poly.pdbx_strand_id
1 'polypeptide(L)'
;MAERDGEGMIDRMPVVDILCGPGELDKLPILIDNAVRTNESLLGTPALRAGPRGFRLSKPASDSPETPTGVERSNESARGTGLPMIALSGNTSRRSATLAAAADSLEMLDLNRSISPADSGDKKFSAYVRITRGCNKFCTYCVVPFTRGAEVHRPPAHIVDECKRLADAGVIEITLLGQTVNHYRFEHGAAVQVNGVTQPQKGRAFKGGHRRDPLAGDNVTTFADLLALIHDEVPAIQRLRFVTSYPRDFGDDVLEVIRDHPRICRYIHVPVQTGSDRMLGMMNRGHSIALYDEFIDRCRGYLHQPEIGRPLMLSGDIIVGFPTETDADFDSTVALLERTRYKNCFIFKYSPRPGTVAYDKISDDIPEVVKRE
;
A
#
# COMPACT_ATOMS: atom_id res chain seq x y z
N MET A 1 -12.03 20.36 8.23
CA MET A 1 -11.35 19.22 8.88
C MET A 1 -12.21 18.79 10.04
N ALA A 2 -12.48 17.49 10.19
CA ALA A 2 -13.47 16.94 11.13
C ALA A 2 -13.32 17.41 12.59
N GLU A 3 -12.11 17.79 13.03
CA GLU A 3 -11.86 18.40 14.35
C GLU A 3 -12.57 19.75 14.57
N ARG A 4 -12.84 20.53 13.52
CA ARG A 4 -13.49 21.85 13.63
C ARG A 4 -15.02 21.77 13.69
N ASP A 5 -15.60 20.66 13.24
CA ASP A 5 -17.05 20.50 13.07
C ASP A 5 -17.66 19.56 14.12
N GLY A 6 -16.80 18.84 14.88
CA GLY A 6 -17.10 18.15 16.14
C GLY A 6 -18.49 17.50 16.22
N GLU A 7 -19.25 17.89 17.25
CA GLU A 7 -20.59 17.38 17.57
C GLU A 7 -21.61 17.61 16.43
N GLY A 8 -21.47 18.69 15.65
CA GLY A 8 -22.37 19.00 14.55
C GLY A 8 -22.30 17.99 13.40
N MET A 9 -21.25 17.17 13.32
CA MET A 9 -21.12 16.10 12.33
C MET A 9 -21.90 14.83 12.75
N ILE A 10 -21.96 14.54 14.05
CA ILE A 10 -22.71 13.41 14.61
C ILE A 10 -24.23 13.64 14.44
N ASP A 11 -24.69 14.87 14.68
CA ASP A 11 -26.10 15.23 14.49
C ASP A 11 -26.57 15.17 13.03
N ARG A 12 -25.66 15.45 12.07
CA ARG A 12 -25.96 15.39 10.63
C ARG A 12 -25.83 13.99 10.03
N MET A 13 -25.09 13.10 10.68
CA MET A 13 -24.77 11.77 10.17
C MET A 13 -25.07 10.71 11.24
N PRO A 14 -26.35 10.29 11.38
CA PRO A 14 -26.78 9.34 12.41
C PRO A 14 -26.22 7.91 12.24
N VAL A 15 -25.36 7.70 11.25
CA VAL A 15 -24.64 6.43 10.97
C VAL A 15 -23.18 6.48 11.42
N VAL A 16 -22.74 7.58 12.05
CA VAL A 16 -21.37 7.75 12.54
C VAL A 16 -21.33 7.43 14.02
N ASP A 17 -20.76 6.28 14.37
CA ASP A 17 -20.65 5.81 15.75
C ASP A 17 -19.43 6.39 16.49
N ILE A 18 -18.37 6.77 15.75
CA ILE A 18 -17.10 7.24 16.31
C ILE A 18 -16.52 8.35 15.44
N LEU A 19 -16.12 9.46 16.08
CA LEU A 19 -15.29 10.50 15.48
C LEU A 19 -13.95 10.53 16.23
N CYS A 20 -12.84 10.37 15.52
CA CYS A 20 -11.50 10.38 16.13
C CYS A 20 -10.57 11.30 15.33
N GLY A 21 -9.98 12.29 16.01
CA GLY A 21 -9.04 13.23 15.43
C GLY A 21 -7.59 12.69 15.41
N PRO A 22 -6.68 13.29 14.61
CA PRO A 22 -5.28 12.89 14.55
C PRO A 22 -4.54 12.90 15.90
N GLY A 23 -4.95 13.78 16.83
CA GLY A 23 -4.39 13.89 18.17
C GLY A 23 -4.93 12.91 19.21
N GLU A 24 -5.90 12.06 18.85
CA GLU A 24 -6.58 11.14 19.76
C GLU A 24 -6.50 9.68 19.31
N LEU A 25 -5.61 9.38 18.36
CA LEU A 25 -5.40 8.03 17.83
C LEU A 25 -4.98 7.02 18.90
N ASP A 26 -4.29 7.48 19.96
CA ASP A 26 -3.93 6.68 21.13
C ASP A 26 -5.14 6.22 21.94
N LYS A 27 -6.26 6.97 21.87
CA LYS A 27 -7.53 6.66 22.56
C LYS A 27 -8.48 5.83 21.71
N LEU A 28 -8.17 5.64 20.41
CA LEU A 28 -9.04 4.94 19.46
C LEU A 28 -9.48 3.54 19.94
N PRO A 29 -8.62 2.69 20.56
CA PRO A 29 -9.05 1.39 21.06
C PRO A 29 -10.16 1.49 22.12
N ILE A 30 -10.07 2.47 23.02
CA ILE A 30 -11.08 2.71 24.07
C ILE A 30 -12.36 3.28 23.46
N LEU A 31 -12.24 4.18 22.48
CA LEU A 31 -13.40 4.73 21.76
C LEU A 31 -14.18 3.64 21.01
N ILE A 32 -13.48 2.67 20.41
CA ILE A 32 -14.10 1.51 19.76
C ILE A 32 -14.79 0.59 20.78
N ASP A 33 -14.11 0.23 21.88
CA ASP A 33 -14.69 -0.62 22.92
C ASP A 33 -15.97 0.02 23.51
N ASN A 34 -15.94 1.33 23.75
CA ASN A 34 -17.10 2.08 24.23
C ASN A 34 -18.26 2.08 23.21
N ALA A 35 -17.97 2.28 21.92
CA ALA A 35 -19.00 2.27 20.88
C ALA A 35 -19.65 0.89 20.74
N VAL A 36 -18.85 -0.18 20.76
CA VAL A 36 -19.33 -1.57 20.70
C VAL A 36 -20.21 -1.89 21.91
N ARG A 37 -19.74 -1.60 23.13
CA ARG A 37 -20.52 -1.83 24.36
C ARG A 37 -21.81 -1.03 24.40
N THR A 38 -21.78 0.21 23.92
CA THR A 38 -22.97 1.06 23.84
C THR A 38 -23.98 0.49 22.85
N ASN A 39 -23.52 0.01 21.69
CA ASN A 39 -24.38 -0.59 20.68
C ASN A 39 -24.95 -1.95 21.15
N GLU A 40 -24.15 -2.78 21.80
CA GLU A 40 -24.59 -4.03 22.44
C GLU A 40 -25.62 -3.77 23.55
N SER A 41 -25.43 -2.71 24.36
CA SER A 41 -26.38 -2.30 25.40
C SER A 41 -27.70 -1.78 24.82
N LEU A 42 -27.68 -1.14 23.64
CA LEU A 42 -28.88 -0.66 22.93
C LEU A 42 -29.63 -1.82 22.25
N LEU A 43 -28.93 -2.85 21.79
CA LEU A 43 -29.51 -4.06 21.19
C LEU A 43 -30.08 -5.04 22.23
N GLY A 44 -29.61 -4.98 23.48
CA GLY A 44 -30.04 -5.84 24.59
C GLY A 44 -31.36 -5.44 25.28
N THR A 45 -31.99 -4.32 24.90
CA THR A 45 -33.26 -3.85 25.50
C THR A 45 -34.30 -3.59 24.41
N PRO A 46 -35.38 -4.39 24.29
CA PRO A 46 -36.39 -4.20 23.25
C PRO A 46 -37.39 -3.10 23.65
N ALA A 47 -36.92 -1.87 23.82
CA ALA A 47 -37.72 -0.65 23.83
C ALA A 47 -36.80 0.57 23.88
N LEU A 48 -36.79 1.35 22.78
CA LEU A 48 -36.52 2.81 22.67
C LEU A 48 -35.77 3.16 21.38
N ARG A 49 -36.44 2.98 20.23
CA ARG A 49 -36.24 3.87 19.08
C ARG A 49 -37.14 5.09 19.26
N ALA A 50 -36.71 6.04 20.09
CA ALA A 50 -37.23 7.40 20.13
C ALA A 50 -36.18 8.31 20.78
N GLY A 51 -35.59 9.23 20.01
CA GLY A 51 -34.80 10.33 20.59
C GLY A 51 -35.72 11.39 21.23
N PRO A 52 -35.21 12.56 21.70
CA PRO A 52 -33.83 12.89 22.08
C PRO A 52 -33.75 13.42 23.53
N ARG A 53 -32.65 13.20 24.27
CA ARG A 53 -32.24 14.09 25.39
C ARG A 53 -30.72 14.09 25.55
N GLY A 54 -30.11 15.23 25.25
CA GLY A 54 -28.68 15.48 25.46
C GLY A 54 -28.31 15.43 26.94
N PHE A 55 -27.14 14.84 27.23
CA PHE A 55 -26.56 14.82 28.57
C PHE A 55 -25.44 15.86 28.64
N ARG A 56 -25.71 16.99 29.30
CA ARG A 56 -24.70 17.99 29.68
C ARG A 56 -23.93 17.49 30.88
N LEU A 57 -22.61 17.63 30.87
CA LEU A 57 -21.80 17.63 32.10
C LEU A 57 -21.37 19.07 32.41
N SER A 58 -22.01 19.66 33.41
CA SER A 58 -21.59 20.91 34.06
C SER A 58 -20.36 20.68 34.95
N LYS A 59 -19.41 21.62 34.93
CA LYS A 59 -18.31 21.73 35.89
C LYS A 59 -18.84 21.80 37.34
N PRO A 60 -18.21 21.16 38.34
CA PRO A 60 -18.41 21.55 39.72
C PRO A 60 -17.37 22.61 40.14
N ALA A 61 -17.85 23.58 40.89
CA ALA A 61 -17.07 24.57 41.62
C ALA A 61 -16.48 23.96 42.91
N SER A 62 -15.45 24.63 43.40
CA SER A 62 -14.69 24.42 44.63
C SER A 62 -15.54 24.40 45.90
N ASP A 63 -15.26 23.46 46.80
CA ASP A 63 -14.84 23.76 48.18
C ASP A 63 -14.36 22.48 48.90
N SER A 64 -13.42 22.65 49.83
CA SER A 64 -12.80 21.64 50.71
C SER A 64 -13.13 21.99 52.17
N PRO A 65 -12.67 21.24 53.19
CA PRO A 65 -12.45 19.79 53.35
C PRO A 65 -13.19 19.23 54.60
N GLU A 66 -13.18 17.91 54.82
CA GLU A 66 -12.98 17.27 56.15
C GLU A 66 -13.04 15.72 56.07
N THR A 67 -12.19 15.06 56.86
CA THR A 67 -12.12 13.62 57.17
C THR A 67 -12.42 13.43 58.68
N PRO A 68 -12.39 12.23 59.34
CA PRO A 68 -12.22 10.83 58.91
C PRO A 68 -13.18 9.80 59.62
N THR A 69 -12.91 8.49 59.43
CA THR A 69 -13.30 7.29 60.25
C THR A 69 -14.71 6.68 59.99
N GLY A 70 -14.97 5.36 59.97
CA GLY A 70 -14.21 4.12 60.12
C GLY A 70 -15.15 2.86 60.10
N VAL A 71 -14.55 1.67 59.94
CA VAL A 71 -14.90 0.36 60.60
C VAL A 71 -16.05 -0.55 60.06
N GLU A 72 -15.63 -1.74 59.57
CA GLU A 72 -16.17 -3.14 59.70
C GLU A 72 -17.58 -3.52 59.17
N ARG A 73 -17.96 -4.76 58.79
CA ARG A 73 -17.41 -6.11 58.44
C ARG A 73 -18.65 -6.93 58.00
N SER A 74 -18.49 -7.93 57.12
CA SER A 74 -18.96 -9.33 57.24
C SER A 74 -19.51 -9.99 55.95
N ASN A 75 -18.80 -11.05 55.52
CA ASN A 75 -19.22 -12.40 55.04
C ASN A 75 -20.36 -12.56 54.00
N GLU A 76 -20.37 -13.51 53.04
CA GLU A 76 -19.55 -14.70 52.77
C GLU A 76 -19.88 -15.28 51.38
N SER A 77 -18.86 -15.84 50.70
CA SER A 77 -18.86 -16.97 49.73
C SER A 77 -19.64 -16.82 48.39
N ALA A 78 -19.17 -17.29 47.23
CA ALA A 78 -18.30 -18.43 46.95
C ALA A 78 -17.62 -18.35 45.56
N ARG A 79 -16.34 -18.79 45.55
CA ARG A 79 -15.61 -19.63 44.57
C ARG A 79 -15.42 -19.15 43.11
N GLY A 80 -14.14 -19.00 42.75
CA GLY A 80 -13.70 -19.03 41.35
C GLY A 80 -12.23 -18.65 41.08
N THR A 81 -11.29 -19.28 41.79
CA THR A 81 -9.88 -19.59 41.37
C THR A 81 -9.03 -18.57 40.59
N GLY A 82 -7.91 -18.16 41.21
CA GLY A 82 -6.60 -18.02 40.54
C GLY A 82 -6.06 -16.61 40.32
N LEU A 83 -5.32 -16.10 41.30
CA LEU A 83 -4.37 -14.96 41.21
C LEU A 83 -2.95 -15.51 40.84
N PRO A 84 -2.01 -14.73 40.25
CA PRO A 84 -1.50 -13.54 40.93
C PRO A 84 -1.35 -12.28 40.08
N MET A 85 -1.36 -11.19 40.84
CA MET A 85 -1.03 -9.83 40.48
C MET A 85 0.39 -9.54 40.99
N ILE A 86 1.04 -8.52 40.39
CA ILE A 86 2.07 -7.61 40.94
C ILE A 86 3.55 -7.82 40.55
N ALA A 87 3.96 -6.96 39.60
CA ALA A 87 5.05 -5.95 39.63
C ALA A 87 6.54 -6.40 39.65
N LEU A 88 7.55 -5.60 39.29
CA LEU A 88 7.75 -4.15 39.27
C LEU A 88 8.88 -3.79 38.27
N SER A 89 8.70 -2.68 37.55
CA SER A 89 9.65 -1.58 37.24
C SER A 89 11.15 -1.80 36.97
N GLY A 90 11.62 -1.09 35.92
CA GLY A 90 12.97 -0.53 35.78
C GLY A 90 13.84 -1.25 34.74
N ASN A 91 14.55 -0.62 33.80
CA ASN A 91 14.92 0.79 33.71
C ASN A 91 15.40 1.14 32.27
N THR A 92 15.09 2.37 31.86
CA THR A 92 15.92 3.29 31.05
C THR A 92 16.68 2.76 29.83
N SER A 93 16.08 2.86 28.65
CA SER A 93 16.63 3.78 27.64
C SER A 93 15.50 4.36 26.78
N ARG A 94 15.20 5.64 26.99
CA ARG A 94 14.30 6.43 26.16
C ARG A 94 15.06 6.76 24.87
N ARG A 95 14.56 6.29 23.72
CA ARG A 95 14.55 6.95 22.39
C ARG A 95 14.64 6.00 21.18
N SER A 96 14.77 4.68 21.32
CA SER A 96 14.86 3.77 20.15
C SER A 96 13.70 2.79 19.96
N ALA A 97 12.87 2.52 20.97
CA ALA A 97 11.85 1.46 20.89
C ALA A 97 10.63 1.81 20.03
N THR A 98 10.26 3.10 19.93
CA THR A 98 9.05 3.53 19.21
C THR A 98 9.17 3.38 17.69
N LEU A 99 10.38 3.45 17.13
CA LEU A 99 10.60 3.24 15.69
C LEU A 99 10.59 1.76 15.31
N ALA A 100 11.14 0.89 16.17
CA ALA A 100 11.11 -0.56 15.98
C ALA A 100 9.68 -1.10 16.10
N ALA A 101 8.92 -0.66 17.11
CA ALA A 101 7.51 -1.03 17.28
C ALA A 101 6.59 -0.53 16.14
N ALA A 102 6.93 0.61 15.51
CA ALA A 102 6.20 1.14 14.36
C ALA A 102 6.49 0.37 13.05
N ALA A 103 7.67 -0.23 12.92
CA ALA A 103 8.00 -1.13 11.82
C ALA A 103 7.23 -2.46 11.94
N ASP A 104 7.21 -3.04 13.15
CA ASP A 104 6.48 -4.29 13.47
C ASP A 104 4.96 -4.14 13.36
N SER A 105 4.40 -2.99 13.76
CA SER A 105 2.94 -2.75 13.70
C SER A 105 2.43 -2.64 12.26
N LEU A 106 3.24 -2.11 11.34
CA LEU A 106 2.87 -1.97 9.93
C LEU A 106 2.98 -3.32 9.19
N GLU A 107 3.95 -4.15 9.55
CA GLU A 107 4.08 -5.52 9.04
C GLU A 107 2.93 -6.41 9.55
N MET A 108 2.53 -6.27 10.82
CA MET A 108 1.31 -6.90 11.35
C MET A 108 0.02 -6.38 10.71
N LEU A 109 -0.11 -5.08 10.46
CA LEU A 109 -1.27 -4.51 9.74
C LEU A 109 -1.34 -5.01 8.29
N ASP A 110 -0.18 -5.22 7.67
CA ASP A 110 -0.05 -5.76 6.33
C ASP A 110 -0.33 -7.27 6.26
N LEU A 111 0.04 -8.04 7.29
CA LEU A 111 -0.35 -9.44 7.47
C LEU A 111 -1.84 -9.57 7.82
N ASN A 112 -2.42 -8.64 8.59
CA ASN A 112 -3.86 -8.62 8.88
C ASN A 112 -4.73 -8.21 7.67
N ARG A 113 -4.11 -7.65 6.61
CA ARG A 113 -4.75 -7.49 5.29
C ARG A 113 -4.64 -8.73 4.42
N SER A 114 -3.78 -9.68 4.77
CA SER A 114 -3.84 -11.02 4.20
C SER A 114 -5.06 -11.71 4.82
N ILE A 115 -5.92 -12.21 3.93
CA ILE A 115 -7.28 -12.67 4.20
C ILE A 115 -7.31 -13.60 5.43
N SER A 116 -8.12 -13.26 6.43
CA SER A 116 -8.58 -14.24 7.42
C SER A 116 -9.41 -15.30 6.69
N PRO A 117 -9.05 -16.60 6.75
CA PRO A 117 -9.84 -17.68 6.15
C PRO A 117 -11.29 -17.77 6.68
N ALA A 118 -11.61 -17.00 7.72
CA ALA A 118 -12.90 -16.95 8.39
C ALA A 118 -13.88 -15.89 7.83
N ASP A 119 -13.50 -15.06 6.85
CA ASP A 119 -14.43 -14.14 6.15
C ASP A 119 -15.36 -14.95 5.22
N SER A 120 -16.28 -15.66 5.87
CA SER A 120 -17.23 -16.59 5.30
C SER A 120 -18.41 -15.80 4.73
N GLY A 121 -18.31 -15.37 3.47
CA GLY A 121 -19.42 -14.69 2.78
C GLY A 121 -19.38 -14.84 1.26
N ASP A 122 -18.24 -14.59 0.64
CA ASP A 122 -18.07 -14.69 -0.82
C ASP A 122 -16.77 -15.41 -1.17
N LYS A 123 -16.85 -16.44 -2.03
CA LYS A 123 -15.66 -17.08 -2.62
C LYS A 123 -14.93 -16.05 -3.47
N LYS A 124 -13.85 -15.49 -2.94
CA LYS A 124 -13.00 -14.55 -3.68
C LYS A 124 -12.19 -15.32 -4.71
N PHE A 125 -12.55 -15.22 -5.99
CA PHE A 125 -11.80 -15.81 -7.11
C PHE A 125 -10.46 -15.11 -7.38
N SER A 126 -10.23 -13.93 -6.81
CA SER A 126 -9.04 -13.10 -7.03
C SER A 126 -8.47 -12.57 -5.71
N ALA A 127 -7.15 -12.50 -5.61
CA ALA A 127 -6.44 -11.98 -4.45
C ALA A 127 -5.23 -11.11 -4.85
N TYR A 128 -4.78 -10.30 -3.90
CA TYR A 128 -3.59 -9.46 -4.03
C TYR A 128 -2.48 -9.99 -3.13
N VAL A 129 -1.28 -10.14 -3.68
CA VAL A 129 -0.10 -10.56 -2.93
C VAL A 129 0.97 -9.49 -3.06
N ARG A 130 1.32 -8.84 -1.96
CA ARG A 130 2.38 -7.82 -1.97
C ARG A 130 3.73 -8.51 -2.04
N ILE A 131 4.63 -8.09 -2.93
CA ILE A 131 5.99 -8.67 -3.06
C ILE A 131 7.08 -7.68 -2.66
N THR A 132 6.79 -6.37 -2.72
CA THR A 132 7.71 -5.29 -2.34
C THR A 132 7.00 -4.21 -1.51
N ARG A 133 7.77 -3.54 -0.64
CA ARG A 133 7.34 -2.36 0.12
C ARG A 133 8.39 -1.26 -0.05
N GLY A 134 7.96 0.00 0.01
CA GLY A 134 8.85 1.14 -0.12
C GLY A 134 9.21 1.40 -1.58
N CYS A 135 9.95 2.47 -1.83
CA CYS A 135 10.38 2.82 -3.19
C CYS A 135 11.66 3.64 -3.15
N ASN A 136 12.64 3.26 -3.97
CA ASN A 136 13.89 4.01 -4.12
C ASN A 136 13.84 5.02 -5.28
N LYS A 137 12.67 5.22 -5.92
CA LYS A 137 12.48 6.22 -6.97
C LYS A 137 12.05 7.55 -6.36
N PHE A 138 12.94 8.53 -6.45
CA PHE A 138 12.70 9.89 -5.95
C PHE A 138 12.03 10.76 -7.02
N CYS A 139 10.85 10.35 -7.50
CA CYS A 139 10.05 11.17 -8.43
C CYS A 139 9.63 12.45 -7.70
N THR A 140 9.70 13.61 -8.36
CA THR A 140 9.56 14.91 -7.68
C THR A 140 8.18 15.15 -7.07
N TYR A 141 7.13 14.52 -7.60
CA TYR A 141 5.75 14.58 -7.09
C TYR A 141 5.41 13.49 -6.06
N CYS A 142 6.28 12.51 -5.83
CA CYS A 142 5.91 11.28 -5.14
C CYS A 142 6.33 11.32 -3.66
N VAL A 143 5.36 11.16 -2.76
CA VAL A 143 5.59 11.12 -1.30
C VAL A 143 6.03 9.74 -0.78
N VAL A 144 5.98 8.72 -1.63
CA VAL A 144 6.17 7.30 -1.24
C VAL A 144 7.54 7.03 -0.60
N PRO A 145 8.68 7.52 -1.11
CA PRO A 145 9.97 7.26 -0.48
C PRO A 145 10.04 7.73 0.97
N PHE A 146 9.34 8.81 1.31
CA PHE A 146 9.32 9.40 2.65
C PHE A 146 8.32 8.72 3.59
N THR A 147 7.21 8.23 3.05
CA THR A 147 6.11 7.64 3.85
C THR A 147 6.21 6.13 4.00
N ARG A 148 6.79 5.43 3.02
CA ARG A 148 6.91 3.96 3.01
C ARG A 148 8.34 3.46 3.21
N GLY A 149 9.32 4.37 3.22
CA GLY A 149 10.73 4.05 3.41
C GLY A 149 11.40 3.47 2.17
N ALA A 150 12.64 3.01 2.38
CA ALA A 150 13.44 2.35 1.35
C ALA A 150 12.74 1.09 0.84
N GLU A 151 13.03 0.75 -0.41
CA GLU A 151 12.52 -0.47 -1.03
C GLU A 151 13.04 -1.73 -0.33
N VAL A 152 12.12 -2.63 0.02
CA VAL A 152 12.38 -3.93 0.65
C VAL A 152 11.58 -5.00 -0.09
N HIS A 153 12.24 -6.12 -0.37
CA HIS A 153 11.66 -7.27 -1.07
C HIS A 153 11.39 -8.42 -0.10
N ARG A 154 10.21 -9.05 -0.24
CA ARG A 154 9.86 -10.22 0.57
C ARG A 154 10.63 -11.45 0.10
N PRO A 155 10.91 -12.43 0.98
CA PRO A 155 11.46 -13.72 0.56
C PRO A 155 10.55 -14.46 -0.43
N PRO A 156 11.09 -15.07 -1.49
CA PRO A 156 10.29 -15.72 -2.53
C PRO A 156 9.51 -16.93 -2.00
N ALA A 157 10.11 -17.71 -1.10
CA ALA A 157 9.42 -18.85 -0.46
C ALA A 157 8.15 -18.41 0.27
N HIS A 158 8.21 -17.31 1.03
CA HIS A 158 7.04 -16.79 1.74
C HIS A 158 5.94 -16.29 0.79
N ILE A 159 6.32 -15.73 -0.37
CA ILE A 159 5.38 -15.30 -1.40
C ILE A 159 4.69 -16.53 -2.02
N VAL A 160 5.47 -17.55 -2.39
CA VAL A 160 4.95 -18.79 -2.98
C VAL A 160 4.02 -19.51 -2.01
N ASP A 161 4.39 -19.61 -0.73
CA ASP A 161 3.55 -20.24 0.31
C ASP A 161 2.24 -19.47 0.56
N GLU A 162 2.27 -18.14 0.47
CA GLU A 162 1.04 -17.33 0.49
C GLU A 162 0.16 -17.60 -0.73
N CYS A 163 0.76 -17.67 -1.93
CA CYS A 163 0.04 -18.04 -3.15
C CYS A 163 -0.59 -19.44 -3.06
N LYS A 164 0.11 -20.43 -2.49
CA LYS A 164 -0.41 -21.78 -2.26
C LYS A 164 -1.61 -21.78 -1.31
N ARG A 165 -1.51 -21.10 -0.16
CA ARG A 165 -2.62 -20.96 0.78
C ARG A 165 -3.85 -20.28 0.17
N LEU A 166 -3.64 -19.25 -0.66
CA LEU A 166 -4.73 -18.59 -1.38
C LEU A 166 -5.38 -19.53 -2.40
N ALA A 167 -4.59 -20.33 -3.11
CA ALA A 167 -5.10 -21.33 -4.04
C ALA A 167 -5.92 -22.41 -3.31
N ASP A 168 -5.46 -22.89 -2.15
CA ASP A 168 -6.20 -23.84 -1.31
C ASP A 168 -7.55 -23.26 -0.82
N ALA A 169 -7.61 -21.94 -0.62
CA ALA A 169 -8.84 -21.21 -0.31
C ALA A 169 -9.76 -20.97 -1.53
N GLY A 170 -9.38 -21.45 -2.72
CA GLY A 170 -10.19 -21.36 -3.94
C GLY A 170 -9.93 -20.11 -4.80
N VAL A 171 -8.87 -19.35 -4.52
CA VAL A 171 -8.43 -18.25 -5.40
C VAL A 171 -7.88 -18.84 -6.70
N ILE A 172 -8.33 -18.32 -7.84
CA ILE A 172 -7.85 -18.73 -9.17
C ILE A 172 -7.02 -17.64 -9.86
N GLU A 173 -6.96 -16.45 -9.28
CA GLU A 173 -6.27 -15.29 -9.82
C GLU A 173 -5.50 -14.54 -8.75
N ILE A 174 -4.22 -14.27 -9.01
CA ILE A 174 -3.37 -13.47 -8.12
C ILE A 174 -2.83 -12.25 -8.86
N THR A 175 -2.89 -11.09 -8.22
CA THR A 175 -2.22 -9.88 -8.69
C THR A 175 -1.12 -9.47 -7.71
N LEU A 176 0.13 -9.53 -8.16
CA LEU A 176 1.28 -9.11 -7.38
C LEU A 176 1.32 -7.59 -7.26
N LEU A 177 1.52 -7.10 -6.04
CA LEU A 177 1.54 -5.68 -5.70
C LEU A 177 2.91 -5.22 -5.20
N GLY A 178 3.25 -3.99 -5.52
CA GLY A 178 4.47 -3.31 -5.11
C GLY A 178 4.46 -1.86 -5.59
N GLN A 179 5.44 -1.07 -5.14
CA GLN A 179 5.64 0.28 -5.69
C GLN A 179 6.38 0.24 -7.02
N THR A 180 7.28 -0.73 -7.20
CA THR A 180 7.96 -1.00 -8.47
C THR A 180 8.23 -2.50 -8.52
N VAL A 181 7.28 -3.29 -9.01
CA VAL A 181 7.33 -4.76 -8.90
C VAL A 181 8.48 -5.38 -9.69
N ASN A 182 8.82 -4.80 -10.85
CA ASN A 182 9.93 -5.26 -11.69
C ASN A 182 11.32 -4.92 -11.13
N HIS A 183 11.41 -4.31 -9.94
CA HIS A 183 12.66 -4.18 -9.19
C HIS A 183 12.92 -5.35 -8.25
N TYR A 184 11.93 -6.24 -8.06
CA TYR A 184 12.06 -7.38 -7.17
C TYR A 184 13.33 -8.16 -7.46
N ARG A 185 14.17 -8.26 -6.44
CA ARG A 185 15.43 -8.98 -6.41
C ARG A 185 15.70 -9.40 -4.99
N PHE A 186 15.71 -10.70 -4.75
CA PHE A 186 15.95 -11.26 -3.44
C PHE A 186 17.28 -12.01 -3.42
N GLU A 187 18.21 -11.58 -2.56
CA GLU A 187 19.45 -12.32 -2.32
C GLU A 187 19.23 -13.37 -1.23
N HIS A 188 19.46 -14.63 -1.58
CA HIS A 188 19.42 -15.76 -0.66
C HIS A 188 20.71 -15.79 0.17
N GLY A 189 20.55 -15.98 1.47
CA GLY A 189 21.66 -15.92 2.43
C GLY A 189 21.30 -15.04 3.62
N ALA A 190 22.23 -14.91 4.58
CA ALA A 190 22.02 -14.07 5.74
C ALA A 190 21.71 -12.65 5.27
N ALA A 191 20.45 -12.22 5.43
CA ALA A 191 20.09 -10.82 5.41
C ALA A 191 21.17 -10.09 6.22
N VAL A 192 21.92 -9.19 5.57
CA VAL A 192 22.95 -8.45 6.29
C VAL A 192 22.21 -7.68 7.38
N GLN A 193 22.31 -8.18 8.61
CA GLN A 193 21.73 -7.53 9.76
C GLN A 193 22.80 -6.60 10.28
N VAL A 194 22.70 -5.33 9.89
CA VAL A 194 23.53 -4.30 10.52
C VAL A 194 22.76 -3.83 11.74
N ASN A 195 23.27 -4.13 12.93
CA ASN A 195 22.66 -3.74 14.21
C ASN A 195 21.22 -4.24 14.42
N GLY A 196 20.90 -5.47 13.99
CA GLY A 196 19.56 -6.06 14.15
C GLY A 196 18.51 -5.57 13.15
N VAL A 197 18.92 -4.73 12.18
CA VAL A 197 18.04 -4.24 11.10
C VAL A 197 18.42 -4.94 9.80
N THR A 198 17.48 -5.71 9.25
CA THR A 198 17.57 -6.28 7.89
C THR A 198 17.79 -5.16 6.90
N GLN A 199 18.93 -5.20 6.19
CA GLN A 199 19.22 -4.17 5.21
C GLN A 199 18.25 -4.25 4.02
N PRO A 200 17.82 -3.10 3.47
CA PRO A 200 16.97 -3.05 2.29
C PRO A 200 17.69 -3.72 1.11
N GLN A 201 17.10 -4.77 0.56
CA GLN A 201 17.59 -5.41 -0.65
C GLN A 201 17.16 -4.54 -1.84
N LYS A 202 18.04 -3.62 -2.24
CA LYS A 202 17.77 -2.69 -3.34
C LYS A 202 17.67 -3.47 -4.66
N GLY A 203 16.61 -3.22 -5.42
CA GLY A 203 16.50 -3.70 -6.79
C GLY A 203 17.64 -3.22 -7.68
N ARG A 204 17.87 -3.93 -8.79
CA ARG A 204 18.93 -3.62 -9.74
C ARG A 204 18.78 -2.20 -10.28
N ALA A 205 19.83 -1.39 -10.19
CA ALA A 205 19.93 -0.18 -11.01
C ALA A 205 20.38 -0.62 -12.42
N PHE A 206 19.44 -0.75 -13.37
CA PHE A 206 19.78 -1.08 -14.76
C PHE A 206 20.76 -0.03 -15.31
N LYS A 207 21.99 -0.47 -15.59
CA LYS A 207 23.04 0.26 -16.31
C LYS A 207 23.31 -0.47 -17.64
N GLY A 208 22.52 -0.16 -18.67
CA GLY A 208 22.96 -0.34 -20.06
C GLY A 208 22.61 -1.63 -20.79
N GLY A 209 21.57 -2.38 -20.41
CA GLY A 209 21.03 -3.42 -21.29
C GLY A 209 19.82 -4.13 -20.71
N HIS A 210 18.87 -4.52 -21.54
CA HIS A 210 17.61 -5.20 -21.14
C HIS A 210 17.80 -6.70 -20.83
N ARG A 211 19.04 -7.21 -20.87
CA ARG A 211 19.34 -8.63 -20.61
C ARG A 211 19.17 -8.99 -19.13
N ARG A 212 18.88 -10.28 -18.91
CA ARG A 212 18.76 -10.93 -17.59
C ARG A 212 19.90 -10.50 -16.66
N ASP A 213 19.59 -10.33 -15.37
CA ASP A 213 20.58 -10.01 -14.35
C ASP A 213 21.72 -11.05 -14.38
N PRO A 214 22.99 -10.66 -14.61
CA PRO A 214 24.12 -11.58 -14.59
C PRO A 214 24.32 -12.25 -13.24
N LEU A 215 23.74 -11.68 -12.17
CA LEU A 215 23.77 -12.23 -10.82
C LEU A 215 22.58 -13.16 -10.54
N ALA A 216 21.66 -13.36 -11.49
CA ALA A 216 20.59 -14.36 -11.36
C ALA A 216 21.18 -15.77 -11.30
N GLY A 217 20.66 -16.61 -10.41
CA GLY A 217 21.17 -17.96 -10.16
C GLY A 217 20.87 -18.43 -8.74
N ASP A 218 21.62 -19.42 -8.25
CA ASP A 218 21.30 -20.14 -7.00
C ASP A 218 21.14 -19.23 -5.76
N ASN A 219 21.82 -18.09 -5.73
CA ASN A 219 21.80 -17.15 -4.60
C ASN A 219 20.94 -15.91 -4.82
N VAL A 220 20.26 -15.75 -5.97
CA VAL A 220 19.43 -14.57 -6.25
C VAL A 220 18.18 -14.95 -7.01
N THR A 221 17.01 -14.58 -6.47
CA THR A 221 15.74 -14.64 -7.20
C THR A 221 15.37 -13.26 -7.72
N THR A 222 15.32 -13.10 -9.04
CA THR A 222 14.83 -11.89 -9.71
C THR A 222 13.30 -11.89 -9.84
N PHE A 223 12.72 -10.80 -10.35
CA PHE A 223 11.29 -10.74 -10.63
C PHE A 223 10.85 -11.79 -11.66
N ALA A 224 11.64 -12.00 -12.71
CA ALA A 224 11.37 -13.03 -13.72
C ALA A 224 11.37 -14.44 -13.09
N ASP A 225 12.36 -14.72 -12.23
CA ASP A 225 12.44 -15.99 -11.49
C ASP A 225 11.24 -16.18 -10.56
N LEU A 226 10.84 -15.13 -9.82
CA LEU A 226 9.67 -15.19 -8.94
C LEU A 226 8.38 -15.50 -9.72
N LEU A 227 8.19 -14.88 -10.88
CA LEU A 227 7.04 -15.13 -11.73
C LEU A 227 6.99 -16.59 -12.21
N ALA A 228 8.13 -17.13 -12.67
CA ALA A 228 8.27 -18.53 -13.07
C ALA A 228 8.03 -19.49 -11.88
N LEU A 229 8.61 -19.20 -10.71
CA LEU A 229 8.42 -19.98 -9.48
C LEU A 229 6.94 -20.05 -9.06
N ILE A 230 6.24 -18.91 -9.00
CA ILE A 230 4.80 -18.89 -8.64
C ILE A 230 3.99 -19.65 -9.68
N HIS A 231 4.31 -19.50 -10.97
CA HIS A 231 3.67 -20.28 -12.01
C HIS A 231 3.87 -21.77 -11.71
N ASP A 232 5.10 -22.27 -11.70
CA ASP A 232 5.37 -23.71 -11.66
C ASP A 232 4.93 -24.37 -10.36
N GLU A 233 5.11 -23.71 -9.22
CA GLU A 233 4.77 -24.28 -7.91
C GLU A 233 3.31 -24.12 -7.51
N VAL A 234 2.54 -23.25 -8.18
CA VAL A 234 1.14 -22.99 -7.83
C VAL A 234 0.23 -23.17 -9.06
N PRO A 235 0.10 -24.40 -9.60
CA PRO A 235 -0.67 -24.69 -10.81
C PRO A 235 -2.17 -24.36 -10.71
N ALA A 236 -2.71 -24.32 -9.49
CA ALA A 236 -4.11 -23.97 -9.23
C ALA A 236 -4.44 -22.51 -9.58
N ILE A 237 -3.47 -21.58 -9.52
CA ILE A 237 -3.68 -20.18 -9.92
C ILE A 237 -3.71 -20.08 -11.45
N GLN A 238 -4.88 -19.93 -12.04
CA GLN A 238 -5.05 -19.87 -13.49
C GLN A 238 -4.62 -18.55 -14.12
N ARG A 239 -4.53 -17.47 -13.32
CA ARG A 239 -4.19 -16.13 -13.80
C ARG A 239 -3.24 -15.43 -12.83
N LEU A 240 -1.99 -15.25 -13.26
CA LEU A 240 -1.00 -14.46 -12.54
C LEU A 240 -0.85 -13.09 -13.21
N ARG A 241 -0.98 -12.03 -12.43
CA ARG A 241 -0.85 -10.63 -12.86
C ARG A 241 0.08 -9.88 -11.93
N PHE A 242 0.52 -8.71 -12.37
CA PHE A 242 1.22 -7.75 -11.54
C PHE A 242 0.88 -6.35 -12.00
N VAL A 243 1.07 -5.36 -11.12
CA VAL A 243 0.88 -3.96 -11.46
C VAL A 243 2.01 -3.10 -10.91
N THR A 244 2.21 -1.95 -11.56
CA THR A 244 3.15 -0.89 -11.14
C THR A 244 4.58 -1.22 -11.48
N SER A 245 4.89 -1.15 -12.78
CA SER A 245 6.22 -1.37 -13.31
C SER A 245 6.91 -0.05 -13.68
N TYR A 246 8.23 -0.02 -13.60
CA TYR A 246 9.04 1.12 -14.02
C TYR A 246 9.68 0.84 -15.39
N PRO A 247 9.30 1.59 -16.46
CA PRO A 247 9.60 1.21 -17.84
C PRO A 247 11.09 1.02 -18.14
N ARG A 248 11.93 1.93 -17.63
CA ARG A 248 13.39 1.91 -17.83
C ARG A 248 14.06 0.63 -17.35
N ASP A 249 13.54 0.04 -16.28
CA ASP A 249 14.17 -1.08 -15.60
C ASP A 249 13.43 -2.40 -15.89
N PHE A 250 12.66 -2.43 -16.98
CA PHE A 250 11.92 -3.62 -17.41
C PHE A 250 12.75 -4.43 -18.41
N GLY A 251 13.32 -5.53 -17.92
CA GLY A 251 14.17 -6.44 -18.71
C GLY A 251 13.40 -7.36 -19.66
N ASP A 252 14.12 -7.85 -20.67
CA ASP A 252 13.65 -8.85 -21.63
C ASP A 252 13.38 -10.20 -20.95
N ASP A 253 14.08 -10.52 -19.86
CA ASP A 253 13.86 -11.72 -19.05
C ASP A 253 12.43 -11.81 -18.51
N VAL A 254 11.85 -10.69 -18.07
CA VAL A 254 10.46 -10.64 -17.63
C VAL A 254 9.51 -10.85 -18.83
N LEU A 255 9.82 -10.29 -20.00
CA LEU A 255 9.02 -10.48 -21.22
C LEU A 255 9.07 -11.94 -21.70
N GLU A 256 10.24 -12.58 -21.65
CA GLU A 256 10.46 -13.99 -21.97
C GLU A 256 9.63 -14.89 -21.05
N VAL A 257 9.68 -14.66 -19.74
CA VAL A 257 8.88 -15.42 -18.77
C VAL A 257 7.38 -15.24 -19.04
N ILE A 258 6.88 -14.03 -19.32
CA ILE A 258 5.46 -13.83 -19.67
C ILE A 258 5.08 -14.55 -20.97
N ARG A 259 5.98 -14.57 -21.97
CA ARG A 259 5.76 -15.24 -23.25
C ARG A 259 5.58 -16.75 -23.03
N ASP A 260 6.49 -17.34 -22.27
CA ASP A 260 6.68 -18.79 -22.14
C ASP A 260 5.72 -19.44 -21.11
N HIS A 261 5.14 -18.65 -20.20
CA HIS A 261 4.25 -19.15 -19.14
C HIS A 261 2.80 -18.70 -19.39
N PRO A 262 1.89 -19.58 -19.85
CA PRO A 262 0.59 -19.19 -20.38
C PRO A 262 -0.37 -18.56 -19.36
N ARG A 263 -0.24 -18.91 -18.06
CA ARG A 263 -1.07 -18.35 -16.98
C ARG A 263 -0.62 -16.95 -16.53
N ILE A 264 0.57 -16.51 -16.94
CA ILE A 264 1.01 -15.14 -16.72
C ILE A 264 0.33 -14.25 -17.76
N CYS A 265 -0.44 -13.29 -17.27
CA CYS A 265 -1.24 -12.44 -18.14
C CYS A 265 -0.34 -11.50 -18.94
N ARG A 266 -0.63 -11.35 -20.23
CA ARG A 266 -0.02 -10.35 -21.13
C ARG A 266 -0.64 -8.96 -20.90
N TYR A 267 -0.67 -8.54 -19.63
CA TYR A 267 -1.16 -7.26 -19.17
C TYR A 267 -0.02 -6.54 -18.45
N ILE A 268 0.48 -5.46 -19.03
CA ILE A 268 1.61 -4.71 -18.49
C ILE A 268 1.11 -3.34 -18.03
N HIS A 269 1.10 -3.13 -16.72
CA HIS A 269 0.90 -1.81 -16.12
C HIS A 269 2.23 -1.08 -15.99
N VAL A 270 2.40 0.00 -16.75
CA VAL A 270 3.64 0.74 -16.91
C VAL A 270 3.38 2.24 -17.04
N PRO A 271 3.40 2.97 -15.91
CA PRO A 271 3.18 4.41 -15.90
C PRO A 271 4.34 5.18 -16.54
N VAL A 272 4.03 5.98 -17.59
CA VAL A 272 4.97 6.94 -18.20
C VAL A 272 4.86 8.33 -17.57
N GLN A 273 3.69 8.68 -17.02
CA GLN A 273 3.33 9.94 -16.38
C GLN A 273 3.10 11.11 -17.32
N THR A 274 3.86 11.26 -18.40
CA THR A 274 3.73 12.35 -19.38
C THR A 274 4.40 11.96 -20.69
N GLY A 275 3.97 12.58 -21.81
CA GLY A 275 4.57 12.42 -23.13
C GLY A 275 5.67 13.41 -23.47
N SER A 276 6.09 14.28 -22.54
CA SER A 276 7.14 15.28 -22.75
C SER A 276 8.44 14.91 -22.03
N ASP A 277 9.56 14.90 -22.75
CA ASP A 277 10.90 14.70 -22.15
C ASP A 277 11.26 15.81 -21.14
N ARG A 278 10.82 17.04 -21.38
CA ARG A 278 11.01 18.15 -20.44
C ARG A 278 10.30 17.85 -19.13
N MET A 279 9.04 17.41 -19.21
CA MET A 279 8.26 17.03 -18.02
C MET A 279 8.80 15.77 -17.35
N LEU A 280 9.23 14.74 -18.09
CA LEU A 280 9.90 13.56 -17.52
C LEU A 280 11.17 13.95 -16.74
N GLY A 281 11.94 14.91 -17.25
CA GLY A 281 13.07 15.51 -16.55
C GLY A 281 12.67 16.18 -15.25
N MET A 282 11.66 17.06 -15.28
CA MET A 282 11.15 17.75 -14.09
C MET A 282 10.51 16.80 -13.07
N MET A 283 9.93 15.69 -13.53
CA MET A 283 9.38 14.62 -12.70
C MET A 283 10.44 13.68 -12.12
N ASN A 284 11.71 13.79 -12.54
CA ASN A 284 12.83 12.90 -12.20
C ASN A 284 12.54 11.42 -12.56
N ARG A 285 12.04 11.19 -13.79
CA ARG A 285 11.67 9.85 -14.28
C ARG A 285 12.84 9.03 -14.85
N GLY A 286 14.01 9.62 -15.05
CA GLY A 286 15.24 8.89 -15.42
C GLY A 286 15.21 8.17 -16.78
N HIS A 287 14.17 8.35 -17.59
CA HIS A 287 14.02 7.83 -18.95
C HIS A 287 13.48 8.93 -19.86
N SER A 288 13.66 8.76 -21.18
CA SER A 288 13.04 9.59 -22.21
C SER A 288 11.82 8.91 -22.83
N ILE A 289 11.10 9.64 -23.66
CA ILE A 289 10.03 9.13 -24.51
C ILE A 289 10.55 8.13 -25.52
N ALA A 290 11.72 8.37 -26.12
CA ALA A 290 12.33 7.41 -27.04
C ALA A 290 12.61 6.05 -26.37
N LEU A 291 13.13 6.05 -25.13
CA LEU A 291 13.33 4.82 -24.35
C LEU A 291 12.01 4.14 -23.98
N TYR A 292 10.96 4.94 -23.77
CA TYR A 292 9.62 4.42 -23.52
C TYR A 292 9.04 3.74 -24.76
N ASP A 293 9.11 4.39 -25.92
CA ASP A 293 8.67 3.84 -27.20
C ASP A 293 9.44 2.54 -27.54
N GLU A 294 10.77 2.52 -27.34
CA GLU A 294 11.58 1.29 -27.48
C GLU A 294 11.08 0.16 -26.58
N PHE A 295 10.74 0.46 -25.33
CA PHE A 295 10.18 -0.52 -24.40
C PHE A 295 8.79 -1.03 -24.87
N ILE A 296 7.93 -0.15 -25.37
CA ILE A 296 6.62 -0.55 -25.92
C ILE A 296 6.80 -1.46 -27.15
N ASP A 297 7.74 -1.14 -28.02
CA ASP A 297 8.05 -1.97 -29.19
C ASP A 297 8.59 -3.34 -28.80
N ARG A 298 9.46 -3.43 -27.79
CA ARG A 298 9.88 -4.72 -27.21
C ARG A 298 8.69 -5.50 -26.66
N CYS A 299 7.83 -4.87 -25.86
CA CYS A 299 6.63 -5.54 -25.32
C CYS A 299 5.76 -6.11 -26.45
N ARG A 300 5.51 -5.32 -27.50
CA ARG A 300 4.72 -5.74 -28.66
C ARG A 300 5.39 -6.91 -29.38
N GLY A 301 6.69 -6.83 -29.64
CA GLY A 301 7.46 -7.87 -30.32
C GLY A 301 7.47 -9.21 -29.57
N TYR A 302 7.56 -9.19 -28.24
CA TYR A 302 7.55 -10.42 -27.43
C TYR A 302 6.15 -10.99 -27.18
N LEU A 303 5.14 -10.13 -26.99
CA LEU A 303 3.88 -10.53 -26.35
C LEU A 303 2.62 -10.29 -27.18
N HIS A 304 2.64 -9.43 -28.21
CA HIS A 304 1.43 -9.11 -28.95
C HIS A 304 1.15 -10.14 -30.05
N GLN A 305 0.37 -11.17 -29.72
CA GLN A 305 0.00 -12.25 -30.65
C GLN A 305 -1.54 -12.40 -30.73
N PRO A 306 -2.25 -11.40 -31.28
CA PRO A 306 -3.71 -11.44 -31.43
C PRO A 306 -4.21 -12.63 -32.27
N GLU A 307 -3.40 -13.11 -33.21
CA GLU A 307 -3.70 -14.22 -34.11
C GLU A 307 -3.93 -15.56 -33.40
N ILE A 308 -3.32 -15.77 -32.23
CA ILE A 308 -3.57 -16.92 -31.35
C ILE A 308 -4.46 -16.57 -30.15
N GLY A 309 -5.15 -15.42 -30.19
CA GLY A 309 -6.02 -14.95 -29.12
C GLY A 309 -5.28 -14.48 -27.86
N ARG A 310 -3.98 -14.17 -27.97
CA ARG A 310 -3.15 -13.68 -26.85
C ARG A 310 -2.56 -12.28 -27.12
N PRO A 311 -3.39 -11.25 -27.36
CA PRO A 311 -2.93 -9.89 -27.54
C PRO A 311 -2.29 -9.31 -26.27
N LEU A 312 -1.27 -8.47 -26.44
CA LEU A 312 -0.71 -7.63 -25.38
C LEU A 312 -1.72 -6.55 -24.99
N MET A 313 -1.89 -6.34 -23.68
CA MET A 313 -2.68 -5.26 -23.10
C MET A 313 -1.79 -4.34 -22.28
N LEU A 314 -1.72 -3.07 -22.69
CA LEU A 314 -0.95 -2.04 -21.99
C LEU A 314 -1.86 -1.22 -21.09
N SER A 315 -1.36 -0.85 -19.93
CA SER A 315 -2.01 0.10 -19.03
C SER A 315 -1.00 1.12 -18.53
N GLY A 316 -1.40 2.38 -18.42
CA GLY A 316 -0.52 3.45 -17.96
C GLY A 316 -1.21 4.44 -17.02
N ASP A 317 -0.40 5.24 -16.34
CA ASP A 317 -0.85 6.41 -15.58
C ASP A 317 -0.22 7.67 -16.18
N ILE A 318 -1.01 8.75 -16.22
CA ILE A 318 -0.65 10.08 -16.68
C ILE A 318 -0.97 11.11 -15.58
N ILE A 319 -0.10 12.10 -15.43
CA ILE A 319 -0.31 13.27 -14.59
C ILE A 319 -0.40 14.49 -15.50
N VAL A 320 -1.57 15.12 -15.54
CA VAL A 320 -1.81 16.40 -16.24
C VAL A 320 -1.78 17.58 -15.26
N GLY A 321 -1.44 18.76 -15.75
CA GLY A 321 -1.34 19.97 -14.96
C GLY A 321 -0.16 19.96 -13.99
N PHE A 322 0.93 19.25 -14.31
CA PHE A 322 2.15 19.33 -13.51
C PHE A 322 2.70 20.76 -13.56
N PRO A 323 3.32 21.29 -12.48
CA PRO A 323 3.85 22.64 -12.47
C PRO A 323 4.73 22.93 -13.68
N THR A 324 4.48 24.08 -14.32
CA THR A 324 5.09 24.57 -15.56
C THR A 324 4.73 23.82 -16.84
N GLU A 325 3.81 22.85 -16.82
CA GLU A 325 3.37 22.15 -18.04
C GLU A 325 2.78 23.14 -19.06
N THR A 326 3.19 23.00 -20.32
CA THR A 326 2.71 23.85 -21.42
C THR A 326 1.79 23.06 -22.35
N ASP A 327 1.02 23.75 -23.18
CA ASP A 327 0.17 23.12 -24.20
C ASP A 327 0.97 22.17 -25.11
N ALA A 328 2.22 22.52 -25.45
CA ALA A 328 3.08 21.66 -26.27
C ALA A 328 3.48 20.35 -25.54
N ASP A 329 3.66 20.38 -24.21
CA ASP A 329 3.93 19.18 -23.41
C ASP A 329 2.68 18.30 -23.30
N PHE A 330 1.51 18.94 -23.15
CA PHE A 330 0.21 18.27 -23.13
C PHE A 330 -0.07 17.60 -24.48
N ASP A 331 0.11 18.31 -25.60
CA ASP A 331 -0.04 17.76 -26.96
C ASP A 331 0.90 16.58 -27.19
N SER A 332 2.14 16.65 -26.68
CA SER A 332 3.08 15.52 -26.72
C SER A 332 2.56 14.31 -25.95
N THR A 333 1.86 14.54 -24.83
CA THR A 333 1.19 13.50 -24.05
C THR A 333 0.02 12.88 -24.81
N VAL A 334 -0.82 13.69 -25.45
CA VAL A 334 -1.92 13.20 -26.31
C VAL A 334 -1.37 12.34 -27.44
N ALA A 335 -0.35 12.83 -28.16
CA ALA A 335 0.30 12.09 -29.25
C ALA A 335 0.91 10.76 -28.77
N LEU A 336 1.42 10.69 -27.53
CA LEU A 336 1.90 9.43 -26.93
C LEU A 336 0.75 8.45 -26.68
N LEU A 337 -0.38 8.91 -26.14
CA LEU A 337 -1.55 8.07 -25.88
C LEU A 337 -2.10 7.47 -27.19
N GLU A 338 -2.20 8.29 -28.24
CA GLU A 338 -2.69 7.87 -29.55
C GLU A 338 -1.84 6.77 -30.20
N ARG A 339 -0.50 6.86 -30.12
CA ARG A 339 0.40 5.85 -30.70
C ARG A 339 0.59 4.62 -29.82
N THR A 340 0.57 4.79 -28.48
CA THR A 340 0.78 3.67 -27.56
C THR A 340 -0.44 2.75 -27.52
N ARG A 341 -1.64 3.31 -27.71
CA ARG A 341 -2.92 2.56 -27.72
C ARG A 341 -3.09 1.71 -26.46
N TYR A 342 -3.02 2.37 -25.30
CA TYR A 342 -3.30 1.70 -24.03
C TYR A 342 -4.70 1.08 -24.04
N LYS A 343 -4.84 -0.12 -23.46
CA LYS A 343 -6.16 -0.68 -23.15
C LYS A 343 -6.87 0.19 -22.11
N ASN A 344 -6.15 0.52 -21.04
CA ASN A 344 -6.62 1.36 -19.95
C ASN A 344 -5.57 2.44 -19.67
N CYS A 345 -5.97 3.68 -19.49
CA CYS A 345 -5.05 4.73 -19.05
C CYS A 345 -5.72 5.54 -17.94
N PHE A 346 -5.04 5.66 -16.80
CA PHE A 346 -5.53 6.46 -15.68
C PHE A 346 -4.93 7.85 -15.75
N ILE A 347 -5.79 8.86 -15.88
CA ILE A 347 -5.36 10.26 -16.00
C ILE A 347 -5.69 10.95 -14.68
N PHE A 348 -4.66 11.50 -14.05
CA PHE A 348 -4.77 12.20 -12.78
C PHE A 348 -4.33 13.65 -12.97
N LYS A 349 -5.04 14.57 -12.31
CA LYS A 349 -4.52 15.92 -12.13
C LYS A 349 -3.37 15.90 -11.15
N TYR A 350 -2.35 16.71 -11.41
CA TYR A 350 -1.31 16.97 -10.43
C TYR A 350 -1.95 17.45 -9.13
N SER A 351 -1.61 16.75 -8.04
CA SER A 351 -2.07 17.06 -6.71
C SER A 351 -0.84 17.41 -5.86
N PRO A 352 -0.71 18.66 -5.40
CA PRO A 352 0.41 19.06 -4.56
C PRO A 352 0.44 18.23 -3.27
N ARG A 353 1.60 17.68 -2.94
CA ARG A 353 1.82 16.88 -1.73
C ARG A 353 2.93 17.52 -0.88
N PRO A 354 2.62 17.94 0.36
CA PRO A 354 3.63 18.48 1.27
C PRO A 354 4.84 17.55 1.44
N GLY A 355 6.05 18.12 1.43
CA GLY A 355 7.32 17.41 1.57
C GLY A 355 7.81 16.73 0.30
N THR A 356 7.17 16.99 -0.86
CA THR A 356 7.68 16.55 -2.16
C THR A 356 8.47 17.65 -2.84
N VAL A 357 9.45 17.29 -3.66
CA VAL A 357 10.31 18.27 -4.35
C VAL A 357 9.49 19.21 -5.25
N ALA A 358 8.48 18.69 -5.93
CA ALA A 358 7.60 19.48 -6.78
C ALA A 358 6.83 20.52 -5.95
N TYR A 359 6.33 20.14 -4.76
CA TYR A 359 5.63 21.06 -3.88
C TYR A 359 6.55 22.13 -3.27
N ASP A 360 7.74 21.73 -2.82
CA ASP A 360 8.63 22.62 -2.08
C ASP A 360 9.45 23.57 -2.98
N LYS A 361 9.74 23.17 -4.22
CA LYS A 361 10.70 23.87 -5.10
C LYS A 361 10.12 24.40 -6.41
N ILE A 362 8.93 23.98 -6.81
CA ILE A 362 8.32 24.38 -8.07
C ILE A 362 7.01 25.08 -7.77
N SER A 363 6.84 26.31 -8.29
CA SER A 363 5.58 27.03 -8.13
C SER A 363 4.50 26.33 -8.95
N ASP A 364 3.38 25.96 -8.32
CA ASP A 364 2.20 25.44 -9.01
C ASP A 364 1.48 26.60 -9.70
N ASP A 365 1.80 26.81 -10.97
CA ASP A 365 1.36 27.92 -11.83
C ASP A 365 0.19 27.55 -12.74
N ILE A 366 -0.26 26.29 -12.73
CA ILE A 366 -1.38 25.82 -13.55
C ILE A 366 -2.69 25.90 -12.75
N PRO A 367 -3.69 26.69 -13.18
CA PRO A 367 -4.97 26.79 -12.48
C PRO A 367 -5.75 25.47 -12.50
N GLU A 368 -6.47 25.15 -11.43
CA GLU A 368 -7.27 23.93 -11.30
C GLU A 368 -8.30 23.73 -12.43
N VAL A 369 -8.81 24.82 -12.99
CA VAL A 369 -9.73 24.78 -14.14
C VAL A 369 -9.04 24.24 -15.38
N VAL A 370 -7.80 24.68 -15.64
CA VAL A 370 -6.97 24.22 -16.77
C VAL A 370 -6.57 22.77 -16.60
N LYS A 371 -6.27 22.31 -15.37
CA LYS A 371 -5.98 20.89 -15.10
C LYS A 371 -7.18 19.97 -15.38
N ARG A 372 -8.40 20.51 -15.33
CA ARG A 372 -9.65 19.75 -15.44
C ARG A 372 -10.18 19.68 -16.87
N GLU A 373 -10.00 20.77 -17.63
CA GLU A 373 -10.19 20.79 -19.08
C GLU A 373 -9.32 19.72 -19.74
#